data_AF-A0A7J8U522-F1
#
_entry.id   AF-A0A7J8U522-F1
#
_cell.length_a   1.000
_cell.length_b   1.000
_cell.length_c   1.000
_cell.angle_alpha   90.00
_cell.angle_beta   90.00
_cell.angle_gamma   90.00
#
_symmetry.space_group_name_H-M   'P 1'
#
loop_
_entity.id
_entity.type
_entity.pdbx_description
1 polymer ?
#
loop_
_entity_poly.entity_id
_entity_poly.type
_entity_poly.pdbx_seq_one_letter_code
_entity_poly.pdbx_strand_id
1 'polypeptide(L)'
;AELLEEEHIKIPAWLTFNSKDGVNVVSGDSLLQCASIAESCKQVVAVGINCTPPRFIHDLILAIKKVTTKPIVIYPNSGERYDADRKEWVENTGVSDEDFVSYVNKWCEIGASLVGGCCRTTPNTIKAIYRALSDRSPAAPGQKLKTAT
;
A
#
# COMPACT_ATOMS: atom_id res chain seq x y z
N ALA A 1 6.41 -4.92 17.44
CA ALA A 1 6.15 -3.50 17.76
C ALA A 1 6.80 -3.06 19.08
N GLU A 2 7.54 -3.96 19.74
CA GLU A 2 8.25 -3.73 21.01
C GLU A 2 9.08 -2.45 21.02
N LEU A 3 9.86 -2.18 19.95
CA LEU A 3 10.64 -0.94 19.84
C LEU A 3 9.83 0.36 20.02
N LEU A 4 8.59 0.43 19.53
CA LEU A 4 7.75 1.63 19.71
C LEU A 4 7.30 1.81 21.16
N GLU A 5 7.16 0.71 21.89
CA GLU A 5 6.80 0.69 23.29
C GLU A 5 8.03 0.98 24.17
N GLU A 6 9.16 0.32 23.90
CA GLU A 6 10.44 0.51 24.58
C GLU A 6 10.94 1.94 24.49
N GLU A 7 10.85 2.55 23.31
CA GLU A 7 11.26 3.95 23.09
C GLU A 7 10.18 4.97 23.50
N HIS A 8 9.08 4.51 24.09
CA HIS A 8 7.99 5.34 24.59
C HIS A 8 7.46 6.32 23.52
N ILE A 9 7.38 5.86 22.27
CA ILE A 9 6.93 6.69 21.15
C ILE A 9 5.45 7.05 21.35
N LYS A 10 5.17 8.35 21.50
CA LYS A 10 3.81 8.89 21.68
C LYS A 10 3.22 9.50 20.41
N ILE A 11 4.06 9.71 19.39
CA ILE A 11 3.62 10.24 18.10
C ILE A 11 3.00 9.11 17.28
N PRO A 12 1.85 9.34 16.61
CA PRO A 12 1.28 8.38 15.68
C PRO A 12 2.26 8.00 14.58
N ALA A 13 2.34 6.71 14.26
CA ALA A 13 3.17 6.18 13.20
C ALA A 13 2.34 5.37 12.19
N TRP A 14 2.82 5.25 10.96
CA TRP A 14 2.38 4.16 10.07
C TRP A 14 3.53 3.17 9.90
N LEU A 15 3.18 1.91 9.60
CA LEU A 15 4.15 0.90 9.20
C LEU A 15 3.82 0.41 7.79
N THR A 16 4.77 0.54 6.87
CA THR A 16 4.65 0.01 5.52
C THR A 16 5.73 -1.01 5.23
N PHE A 17 5.39 -1.96 4.38
CA PHE A 17 6.29 -3.02 3.96
C PHE A 17 6.48 -3.00 2.44
N ASN A 18 7.56 -3.57 1.94
CA ASN A 18 7.76 -3.79 0.52
C ASN A 18 7.82 -5.29 0.22
N SER A 19 7.43 -5.67 -1.00
CA SER A 19 7.37 -7.05 -1.46
C SER A 19 7.95 -7.16 -2.86
N LYS A 20 8.62 -8.27 -3.14
CA LYS A 20 9.15 -8.61 -4.47
C LYS A 20 8.34 -9.69 -5.19
N ASP A 21 7.51 -10.43 -4.45
CA ASP A 21 6.77 -11.60 -4.92
C ASP A 21 5.24 -11.46 -4.76
N GLY A 22 4.76 -10.38 -4.13
CA GLY A 22 3.34 -10.16 -3.87
C GLY A 22 2.78 -10.99 -2.71
N VAL A 23 3.62 -11.62 -1.90
CA VAL A 23 3.20 -12.50 -0.78
C VAL A 23 3.98 -12.18 0.50
N ASN A 24 5.29 -12.09 0.40
CA ASN A 24 6.20 -11.92 1.52
C ASN A 24 6.82 -10.52 1.52
N VAL A 25 7.26 -10.07 2.69
CA VAL A 25 8.13 -8.90 2.77
C VAL A 25 9.53 -9.26 2.25
N VAL A 26 10.33 -8.28 1.85
CA VAL A 26 11.66 -8.56 1.25
C VAL A 26 12.63 -9.30 2.17
N SER A 27 12.45 -9.23 3.49
CA SER A 27 13.21 -10.02 4.48
C SER A 27 12.87 -11.51 4.44
N GLY A 28 11.76 -11.89 3.82
CA GLY A 28 11.25 -13.26 3.75
C GLY A 28 10.08 -13.55 4.69
N ASP A 29 9.76 -12.64 5.61
CA ASP A 29 8.62 -12.82 6.52
C ASP A 29 7.28 -12.73 5.79
N SER A 30 6.25 -13.36 6.35
CA SER A 30 4.88 -13.24 5.82
C SER A 30 4.36 -11.82 6.02
N LEU A 31 3.92 -11.18 4.94
CA LEU A 31 3.31 -9.85 5.03
C LEU A 31 2.10 -9.83 5.97
N LEU A 32 1.27 -10.87 5.95
CA LEU A 32 0.09 -10.97 6.80
C LEU A 32 0.47 -11.00 8.28
N GLN A 33 1.55 -11.70 8.64
CA GLN A 33 2.05 -11.71 10.01
C GLN A 33 2.58 -10.34 10.42
N CYS A 34 3.36 -9.69 9.55
CA CYS A 34 3.85 -8.33 9.79
C CYS A 34 2.71 -7.32 9.98
N ALA A 35 1.67 -7.38 9.14
CA ALA A 35 0.50 -6.51 9.24
C ALA A 35 -0.33 -6.80 10.51
N SER A 36 -0.46 -8.06 10.93
CA SER A 36 -1.13 -8.43 12.18
C SER A 36 -0.40 -7.91 13.42
N ILE A 37 0.94 -7.95 13.41
CA ILE A 37 1.76 -7.34 14.48
C ILE A 37 1.59 -5.81 14.48
N ALA A 38 1.47 -5.19 13.30
CA ALA A 38 1.23 -3.76 13.19
C ALA A 38 -0.19 -3.38 13.69
N GLU A 39 -1.20 -4.24 13.47
CA GLU A 39 -2.56 -4.05 13.99
C GLU A 39 -2.59 -3.99 15.53
N SER A 40 -1.87 -4.88 16.21
CA SER A 40 -1.88 -4.96 17.67
C SER A 40 -1.22 -3.76 18.38
N CYS A 41 -0.42 -2.97 17.66
CA CYS A 41 0.26 -1.79 18.22
C CYS A 41 -0.60 -0.52 18.13
N LYS A 42 -0.93 0.10 19.27
CA LYS A 42 -1.81 1.28 19.33
C LYS A 42 -1.19 2.54 18.70
N GLN A 43 0.12 2.69 18.78
CA GLN A 43 0.88 3.80 18.21
C GLN A 43 0.86 3.79 16.68
N VAL A 44 0.69 2.59 16.09
CA VAL A 44 0.55 2.43 14.65
C VAL A 44 -0.89 2.75 14.28
N VAL A 45 -1.10 3.84 13.56
CA VAL A 45 -2.43 4.31 13.15
C VAL A 45 -2.78 3.94 11.71
N ALA A 46 -1.83 3.43 10.93
CA ALA A 46 -2.05 2.95 9.57
C ALA A 46 -1.01 1.89 9.19
N VAL A 47 -1.38 0.97 8.30
CA VAL A 47 -0.51 -0.13 7.81
C VAL A 47 -0.51 -0.13 6.30
N GLY A 48 0.58 -0.53 5.64
CA GLY A 48 0.62 -0.34 4.19
C GLY A 48 1.70 -1.07 3.42
N ILE A 49 1.75 -0.74 2.12
CA ILE A 49 2.75 -1.22 1.18
C ILE A 49 3.43 -0.05 0.48
N ASN A 50 4.74 -0.10 0.39
CA ASN A 50 5.54 0.87 -0.35
C ASN A 50 6.56 0.21 -1.27
N CYS A 51 7.01 0.95 -2.28
CA CYS A 51 8.14 0.57 -3.16
C CYS A 51 8.01 -0.83 -3.82
N THR A 52 6.80 -1.36 -3.85
CA THR A 52 6.44 -2.62 -4.51
C THR A 52 5.91 -2.29 -5.90
N PRO A 53 6.19 -3.13 -6.92
CA PRO A 53 5.62 -2.93 -8.24
C PRO A 53 4.09 -2.88 -8.26
N PRO A 54 3.47 -1.96 -9.02
CA PRO A 54 2.01 -1.76 -9.06
C PRO A 54 1.19 -3.03 -9.28
N ARG A 55 1.70 -3.95 -10.12
CA ARG A 55 1.06 -5.25 -10.41
C ARG A 55 0.73 -6.11 -9.19
N PHE A 56 1.46 -5.95 -8.08
CA PHE A 56 1.20 -6.71 -6.85
C PHE A 56 0.25 -5.98 -5.89
N ILE A 57 0.05 -4.68 -6.05
CA ILE A 57 -0.62 -3.84 -5.03
C ILE A 57 -2.07 -4.26 -4.80
N HIS A 58 -2.79 -4.67 -5.84
CA HIS A 58 -4.19 -5.08 -5.72
C HIS A 58 -4.36 -6.25 -4.73
N ASP A 59 -3.65 -7.35 -4.96
CA ASP A 59 -3.74 -8.55 -4.12
C ASP A 59 -3.19 -8.30 -2.72
N LEU A 60 -2.17 -7.46 -2.60
CA LEU A 60 -1.60 -7.07 -1.31
C LEU A 60 -2.58 -6.26 -0.46
N ILE A 61 -3.36 -5.35 -1.05
CA ILE A 61 -4.42 -4.64 -0.31
C ILE A 61 -5.47 -5.63 0.20
N LEU A 62 -5.92 -6.56 -0.66
CA LEU A 62 -6.90 -7.59 -0.27
C LEU A 62 -6.36 -8.49 0.84
N ALA A 63 -5.07 -8.82 0.80
CA ALA A 63 -4.40 -9.60 1.83
C ALA A 63 -4.36 -8.82 3.17
N ILE A 64 -3.82 -7.61 3.17
CA ILE A 64 -3.70 -6.77 4.38
C ILE A 64 -5.06 -6.53 5.02
N LYS A 65 -6.09 -6.23 4.22
CA LYS A 65 -7.45 -5.97 4.72
C LYS A 65 -8.06 -7.12 5.53
N LYS A 66 -7.57 -8.36 5.38
CA LYS A 66 -8.03 -9.51 6.17
C LYS A 66 -7.53 -9.47 7.62
N VAL A 67 -6.47 -8.71 7.92
CA VAL A 67 -5.75 -8.76 9.20
C VAL A 67 -5.61 -7.40 9.89
N THR A 68 -6.12 -6.32 9.31
CA THR A 68 -6.11 -4.99 9.95
C THR A 68 -7.43 -4.25 9.74
N THR A 69 -7.83 -3.50 10.76
CA THR A 69 -8.95 -2.54 10.67
C THR A 69 -8.46 -1.11 10.42
N LYS A 70 -7.13 -0.89 10.42
CA LYS A 70 -6.50 0.41 10.23
C LYS A 70 -6.55 0.84 8.76
N PRO A 71 -6.53 2.16 8.49
CA PRO A 71 -6.35 2.69 7.15
C PRO A 71 -5.16 2.06 6.44
N ILE A 72 -5.36 1.69 5.16
CA ILE A 72 -4.31 1.08 4.33
C ILE A 72 -3.58 2.17 3.54
N VAL A 73 -2.26 2.25 3.71
CA VAL A 73 -1.39 3.18 2.98
C VAL A 73 -0.73 2.47 1.80
N ILE A 74 -0.79 3.05 0.60
CA ILE A 74 -0.08 2.53 -0.57
C ILE A 74 0.73 3.62 -1.29
N TYR A 75 2.00 3.33 -1.56
CA TYR A 75 2.83 4.19 -2.42
C TYR A 75 3.83 3.32 -3.19
N PRO A 76 3.40 2.72 -4.32
CA PRO A 76 4.23 1.81 -5.09
C PRO A 76 5.39 2.54 -5.78
N ASN A 77 6.34 1.77 -6.32
CA ASN A 77 7.23 2.32 -7.34
C ASN A 77 6.46 2.46 -8.68
N SER A 78 7.08 3.04 -9.69
CA SER A 78 6.47 3.21 -11.03
C SER A 78 6.26 1.91 -11.82
N GLY A 79 6.85 0.79 -11.41
CA GLY A 79 6.81 -0.51 -12.11
C GLY A 79 8.17 -0.99 -12.61
N GLU A 80 9.11 -0.06 -12.84
CA GLU A 80 10.50 -0.35 -13.21
C GLU A 80 11.19 -1.24 -12.16
N ARG A 81 12.12 -2.09 -12.62
CA ARG A 81 12.93 -2.95 -11.75
C ARG A 81 14.31 -2.31 -11.58
N TYR A 82 14.82 -2.28 -10.35
CA TYR A 82 16.23 -1.94 -10.12
C TYR A 82 17.12 -3.17 -10.39
N ASP A 83 18.10 -3.02 -11.27
CA ASP A 83 19.13 -4.00 -11.53
C ASP A 83 20.36 -3.68 -10.66
N ALA A 84 20.63 -4.55 -9.68
CA ALA A 84 21.69 -4.31 -8.70
C ALA A 84 23.10 -4.47 -9.29
N ASP A 85 23.26 -5.33 -10.30
CA ASP A 85 24.56 -5.59 -10.95
C ASP A 85 24.94 -4.40 -11.83
N ARG A 86 23.99 -3.90 -12.62
CA ARG A 86 24.16 -2.74 -13.51
C ARG A 86 24.02 -1.41 -12.77
N LYS A 87 23.49 -1.42 -11.54
CA LYS A 87 23.17 -0.24 -10.71
C LYS A 87 22.27 0.77 -11.41
N GLU A 88 21.27 0.28 -12.13
CA GLU A 88 20.36 1.11 -12.90
C GLU A 88 18.92 0.62 -12.83
N TRP A 89 17.99 1.50 -13.21
CA TRP A 89 16.59 1.14 -13.39
C TRP A 89 16.38 0.61 -14.80
N VAL A 90 15.77 -0.56 -14.91
CA VAL A 90 15.41 -1.19 -16.17
C VAL A 90 13.89 -1.33 -16.26
N GLU A 91 13.37 -1.22 -17.48
CA GLU A 91 11.96 -1.52 -17.74
C GLU A 91 11.66 -2.97 -17.35
N ASN A 92 10.46 -3.19 -16.83
CA ASN A 92 10.02 -4.53 -16.50
C ASN A 92 9.57 -5.25 -17.77
N THR A 93 10.29 -6.29 -18.17
CA THR A 93 9.95 -7.07 -19.37
C THR A 93 8.75 -7.98 -19.08
N GLY A 94 7.65 -7.82 -19.84
CA GLY A 94 6.55 -8.80 -19.87
C GLY A 94 5.25 -8.40 -19.17
N VAL A 95 5.17 -7.21 -18.56
CA VAL A 95 3.92 -6.60 -18.10
C VAL A 95 3.99 -5.13 -18.47
N SER A 96 3.06 -4.62 -19.29
CA SER A 96 2.99 -3.17 -19.49
C SER A 96 2.58 -2.56 -18.16
N ASP A 97 3.50 -1.84 -17.52
CA ASP A 97 3.14 -0.95 -16.43
C ASP A 97 2.40 0.24 -17.05
N GLU A 98 1.12 0.05 -17.39
CA GLU A 98 0.22 1.18 -17.56
C GLU A 98 0.37 2.06 -16.32
N ASP A 99 0.49 3.38 -16.50
CA ASP A 99 0.66 4.32 -15.39
C ASP A 99 -0.33 3.97 -14.28
N PHE A 100 0.21 3.55 -13.13
CA PHE A 100 -0.59 2.92 -12.08
C PHE A 100 -1.70 3.84 -11.53
N VAL A 101 -1.63 5.13 -11.85
CA VAL A 101 -2.71 6.10 -11.70
C VAL A 101 -4.07 5.54 -12.14
N SER A 102 -4.12 4.75 -13.22
CA SER A 102 -5.37 4.13 -13.72
C SER A 102 -5.99 3.13 -12.72
N TYR A 103 -5.18 2.56 -11.82
CA TYR A 103 -5.61 1.59 -10.81
C TYR A 103 -5.97 2.23 -9.45
N VAL A 104 -5.61 3.49 -9.23
CA VAL A 104 -5.79 4.18 -7.94
C VAL A 104 -7.22 4.09 -7.43
N ASN A 105 -8.21 4.36 -8.29
CA ASN A 105 -9.61 4.29 -7.89
C ASN A 105 -10.04 2.88 -7.49
N LYS A 106 -9.58 1.86 -8.20
CA LYS A 106 -9.83 0.45 -7.87
C LYS A 106 -9.20 0.08 -6.53
N TRP A 107 -7.96 0.52 -6.28
CA TRP A 107 -7.29 0.30 -4.99
C TRP A 107 -8.09 0.92 -3.83
N CYS A 108 -8.62 2.12 -4.01
CA CYS A 108 -9.48 2.74 -3.01
C CYS A 108 -10.84 2.03 -2.84
N GLU A 109 -11.40 1.39 -3.87
CA GLU A 109 -12.64 0.59 -3.75
C GLU A 109 -12.40 -0.64 -2.87
N ILE A 110 -11.22 -1.25 -2.98
CA ILE A 110 -10.91 -2.48 -2.24
C ILE A 110 -10.33 -2.22 -0.84
N GLY A 111 -9.92 -1.00 -0.51
CA GLY A 111 -9.60 -0.62 0.87
C GLY A 111 -8.41 0.32 1.08
N ALA A 112 -7.74 0.78 0.03
CA ALA A 112 -6.69 1.80 0.17
C ALA A 112 -7.28 3.13 0.65
N SER A 113 -6.71 3.69 1.71
CA SER A 113 -7.13 4.95 2.32
C SER A 113 -6.16 6.10 2.02
N LEU A 114 -4.87 5.80 1.88
CA LEU A 114 -3.83 6.78 1.55
C LEU A 114 -3.07 6.29 0.32
N VAL A 115 -2.89 7.14 -0.68
CA VAL A 115 -2.25 6.78 -1.95
C VAL A 115 -1.16 7.79 -2.31
N GLY A 116 0.01 7.29 -2.71
CA GLY A 116 1.14 8.10 -3.15
C GLY A 116 2.04 7.36 -4.15
N GLY A 117 3.29 7.80 -4.25
CA GLY A 117 4.31 7.21 -5.11
C GLY A 117 5.67 7.11 -4.40
N CYS A 118 6.47 6.12 -4.78
CA CYS A 118 7.81 5.86 -4.24
C CYS A 118 8.87 6.02 -5.35
N CYS A 119 9.79 5.08 -5.48
CA CYS A 119 10.86 5.15 -6.48
C CYS A 119 10.30 5.39 -7.89
N ARG A 120 10.97 6.30 -8.61
CA ARG A 120 10.70 6.63 -10.01
C ARG A 120 9.33 7.26 -10.29
N THR A 121 8.56 7.55 -9.24
CA THR A 121 7.41 8.46 -9.34
C THR A 121 7.87 9.92 -9.33
N THR A 122 7.02 10.81 -9.83
CA THR A 122 7.35 12.24 -10.00
C THR A 122 6.23 13.11 -9.45
N PRO A 123 6.44 14.44 -9.31
CA PRO A 123 5.35 15.37 -9.02
C PRO A 123 4.18 15.26 -10.01
N ASN A 124 4.43 14.90 -11.28
CA ASN A 124 3.38 14.68 -12.27
C ASN A 124 2.54 13.44 -11.92
N THR A 125 3.16 12.37 -11.42
CA THR A 125 2.46 11.18 -10.90
C THR A 125 1.53 11.59 -9.74
N ILE A 126 2.03 12.37 -8.78
CA ILE A 126 1.22 12.82 -7.64
C ILE A 126 0.03 13.69 -8.09
N LYS A 127 0.25 14.59 -9.06
CA LYS A 127 -0.83 15.39 -9.65
C LYS A 127 -1.88 14.53 -10.34
N ALA A 128 -1.47 13.46 -11.00
CA ALA A 128 -2.37 12.52 -11.67
C ALA A 128 -3.18 11.68 -10.65
N ILE A 129 -2.54 11.20 -9.58
CA ILE A 129 -3.22 10.56 -8.42
C ILE A 129 -4.27 11.50 -7.84
N TYR A 130 -3.90 12.76 -7.58
CA TYR A 130 -4.80 13.76 -7.04
C TYR A 130 -6.04 13.96 -7.92
N ARG A 131 -5.87 14.07 -9.24
CA ARG A 131 -6.98 14.19 -10.20
C ARG A 131 -7.88 12.95 -10.15
N ALA A 132 -7.29 11.76 -10.24
CA ALA A 132 -8.04 10.51 -10.21
C ALA A 132 -8.89 10.36 -8.93
N LEU A 133 -8.39 10.83 -7.78
CA LEU A 133 -9.12 10.81 -6.50
C LEU A 133 -10.14 11.96 -6.37
N SER A 134 -9.91 13.11 -7.00
CA SER A 134 -10.82 14.27 -6.94
C SER A 134 -12.07 14.07 -7.81
N ASP A 135 -11.94 13.32 -8.90
CA ASP A 135 -13.06 12.98 -9.81
C ASP A 135 -13.99 11.90 -9.20
N ARG A 136 -13.68 11.44 -7.99
CA ARG A 136 -14.46 10.45 -7.25
C ARG A 136 -15.64 11.15 -6.56
N SER A 137 -16.87 10.80 -6.94
CA SER A 137 -18.04 11.14 -6.12
C SER A 137 -17.82 10.59 -4.70
N PRO A 138 -18.14 11.34 -3.64
CA PRO A 138 -17.98 10.85 -2.27
C PRO A 138 -18.73 9.53 -2.11
N ALA A 139 -18.04 8.48 -1.68
CA ALA A 139 -18.70 7.25 -1.30
C ALA A 139 -19.68 7.55 -0.15
N ALA A 140 -20.94 7.16 -0.32
CA ALA A 140 -21.95 7.32 0.73
C ALA A 140 -21.48 6.63 2.03
N PRO A 141 -21.66 7.24 3.21
CA PRO A 141 -21.34 6.60 4.48
C PRO A 141 -22.05 5.24 4.60
N GLY A 142 -21.29 4.22 5.00
CA GLY A 142 -21.65 2.79 4.94
C GLY A 142 -23.10 2.45 5.29
N GLN A 143 -23.77 1.78 4.35
CA GLN A 143 -25.02 1.09 4.60
C GLN A 143 -24.72 -0.07 5.55
N LYS A 144 -25.19 0.02 6.80
CA LYS A 144 -25.17 -1.10 7.75
C LYS A 144 -25.79 -2.32 7.07
N LEU A 145 -25.05 -3.43 7.01
CA LEU A 145 -25.60 -4.74 6.66
C LEU A 145 -26.78 -5.01 7.60
N LYS A 146 -28.00 -5.04 7.05
CA LYS A 146 -29.15 -5.57 7.78
C LYS A 146 -28.97 -7.07 7.85
N THR A 147 -28.60 -7.59 9.01
CA THR A 147 -28.75 -9.01 9.32
C THR A 147 -30.24 -9.33 9.32
N ALA A 148 -30.67 -10.17 8.38
CA ALA A 148 -32.00 -10.77 8.42
C ALA A 148 -32.00 -11.88 9.48
N THR A 149 -32.88 -11.72 10.48
CA THR A 149 -33.41 -12.78 11.34
C THR A 149 -34.26 -13.76 10.54
#